data_AF-A0AAQ1JXN4-F1
#
_entry.id   AF-A0AAQ1JXN4-F1
#
_cell.length_a   1.000
_cell.length_b   1.000
_cell.length_c   1.000
_cell.angle_alpha   90.00
_cell.angle_beta   90.00
_cell.angle_gamma   90.00
#
_symmetry.space_group_name_H-M   'P 1'
#
loop_
_entity.id
_entity.type
_entity.pdbx_description
1 polymer ?
#
loop_
_entity_poly.entity_id
_entity_poly.type
_entity_poly.pdbx_seq_one_letter_code
_entity_poly.pdbx_strand_id
1 'polypeptide(L)'
;MQHAIISALSSLPFLVSVTVATILAAFFFWLRADSFRFTAFAYKRWWAFGNDHRAEFQRLTKESGDSTVNDGLVQAELTLCTTFKSVISGSSNTEVTAGQFGRAKNYLKITQQTDIHPPSMMARVGLFVLILAESVGTGYVLAPWMSTEITPSQANLAAGVLALAVAIVLALLTHTTGAEMAKFSHFRKRHGSEGLEVRIDLGDDQDQDAYYIDPNTNTVRQNPLPRRFANRVDDPGVKGPILLVVSGAIIIAIMVAIYVIRVNGVESEATRQIVSMETNGVQGGGDVSPFDSAGTSSALPLSVAQAQQASRKDVAESLGGNYKVQGIAASLMLALIYLVTQFTAFIVAFKSTFSGQGEAAYDFTRNQPSFETFRARFLQPRIARAESFLTQLREARKKSNHRIGTLTFESFLKHGEQREEQARDNVIDRVAADVATGKSEGERELRYELALKNHNFSSGEQDQVIKAYQAAILRTDGIRSKPAATRPLAQTLDTTLIRVQADERAALQEAQATIEAARARPTSPVEEAADINALAQAFAALPDNLAKGEFLEKQASTLSSDDFAQLSDEIKRRKRLAKTTEKFSDLLDD
;
A
#
# COMPACT_ATOMS: atom_id res chain seq x y z
N MET A 1 4.81 -38.25 -37.99
CA MET A 1 5.32 -37.26 -37.01
C MET A 1 4.34 -36.14 -36.70
N GLN A 2 3.74 -35.46 -37.70
CA GLN A 2 2.79 -34.35 -37.44
C GLN A 2 1.57 -34.73 -36.58
N HIS A 3 0.96 -35.91 -36.79
CA HIS A 3 -0.16 -36.38 -35.95
C HIS A 3 0.24 -36.70 -34.50
N ALA A 4 1.46 -37.18 -34.26
CA ALA A 4 1.96 -37.45 -32.92
C ALA A 4 2.27 -36.15 -32.16
N ILE A 5 2.75 -35.13 -32.87
CA ILE A 5 3.00 -33.79 -32.33
C ILE A 5 1.67 -33.12 -31.98
N ILE A 6 0.67 -33.15 -32.87
CA ILE A 6 -0.66 -32.56 -32.61
C ILE A 6 -1.39 -33.30 -31.47
N SER A 7 -1.28 -34.63 -31.39
CA SER A 7 -1.81 -35.44 -30.28
C SER A 7 -1.10 -35.12 -28.95
N ALA A 8 0.22 -34.93 -28.97
CA ALA A 8 0.98 -34.51 -27.78
C ALA A 8 0.64 -33.07 -27.35
N LEU A 9 0.47 -32.14 -28.29
CA LEU A 9 0.08 -30.74 -28.05
C LEU A 9 -1.37 -30.59 -27.56
N SER A 10 -2.25 -31.53 -27.91
CA SER A 10 -3.64 -31.59 -27.42
C SER A 10 -3.80 -32.50 -26.21
N SER A 11 -2.72 -33.13 -25.74
CA SER A 11 -2.76 -33.97 -24.56
C SER A 11 -3.05 -33.12 -23.32
N LEU A 12 -3.96 -33.61 -22.50
CA LEU A 12 -4.35 -33.01 -21.22
C LEU A 12 -3.14 -32.65 -20.32
N PRO A 13 -2.10 -33.49 -20.15
CA PRO A 13 -0.92 -33.10 -19.36
C PRO A 13 -0.11 -31.95 -19.98
N PHE A 14 -0.04 -31.85 -21.32
CA PHE A 14 0.64 -30.73 -21.97
C PHE A 14 -0.12 -29.42 -21.75
N LEU A 15 -1.45 -29.43 -21.90
CA LEU A 15 -2.29 -28.24 -21.65
C LEU A 15 -2.22 -27.77 -20.19
N VAL A 16 -2.20 -28.70 -19.22
CA VAL A 16 -1.99 -28.38 -17.81
C VAL A 16 -0.61 -27.75 -17.60
N SER A 17 0.44 -28.34 -18.16
CA SER A 17 1.81 -27.83 -18.03
C SER A 17 1.94 -26.42 -18.62
N VAL A 18 1.39 -26.17 -19.81
CA VAL A 18 1.37 -24.83 -20.43
C VAL A 18 0.59 -23.84 -19.58
N THR A 19 -0.56 -24.23 -19.04
CA THR A 19 -1.38 -23.34 -18.21
C THR A 19 -0.66 -22.97 -16.91
N VAL A 20 -0.10 -23.96 -16.20
CA VAL A 20 0.69 -23.74 -14.98
C VAL A 20 1.93 -22.90 -15.28
N ALA A 21 2.67 -23.19 -16.35
CA ALA A 21 3.83 -22.41 -16.76
C ALA A 21 3.45 -20.97 -17.09
N THR A 22 2.30 -20.74 -17.73
CA THR A 22 1.80 -19.40 -18.05
C THR A 22 1.43 -18.63 -16.79
N ILE A 23 0.76 -19.27 -15.84
CA ILE A 23 0.39 -18.66 -14.54
C ILE A 23 1.65 -18.32 -13.74
N LEU A 24 2.61 -19.24 -13.65
CA LEU A 24 3.87 -19.01 -12.94
C LEU A 24 4.72 -17.92 -13.63
N ALA A 25 4.75 -17.90 -14.96
CA ALA A 25 5.42 -16.85 -15.72
C ALA A 25 4.75 -15.49 -15.50
N ALA A 26 3.42 -15.42 -15.52
CA ALA A 26 2.67 -14.20 -15.24
C ALA A 26 2.89 -13.72 -13.79
N PHE A 27 2.92 -14.64 -12.82
CA PHE A 27 3.20 -14.33 -11.43
C PHE A 27 4.64 -13.85 -11.21
N PHE A 28 5.63 -14.53 -11.79
CA PHE A 28 7.02 -14.12 -11.72
C PHE A 28 7.24 -12.76 -12.40
N PHE A 29 6.55 -12.53 -13.52
CA PHE A 29 6.52 -11.24 -14.18
C PHE A 29 5.94 -10.16 -13.26
N TRP A 30 4.80 -10.42 -12.62
CA TRP A 30 4.16 -9.50 -11.68
C TRP A 30 5.04 -9.18 -10.46
N LEU A 31 5.74 -10.19 -9.89
CA LEU A 31 6.71 -9.98 -8.80
C LEU A 31 7.86 -9.03 -9.19
N ARG A 32 8.22 -8.99 -10.47
CA ARG A 32 9.29 -8.13 -11.00
C ARG A 32 8.77 -6.90 -11.72
N ALA A 33 7.48 -6.59 -11.64
CA ALA A 33 6.85 -5.49 -12.36
C ALA A 33 7.59 -4.16 -12.12
N ASP A 34 8.02 -3.86 -10.89
CA ASP A 34 8.76 -2.62 -10.56
C ASP A 34 10.12 -2.53 -11.29
N SER A 35 10.86 -3.64 -11.35
CA SER A 35 12.11 -3.74 -12.12
C SER A 35 11.87 -3.71 -13.64
N PHE A 36 10.65 -4.07 -14.06
CA PHE A 36 10.22 -4.15 -15.46
C PHE A 36 9.64 -2.84 -15.97
N ARG A 37 9.07 -1.96 -15.12
CA ARG A 37 8.69 -0.57 -15.47
C ARG A 37 9.90 0.20 -16.00
N PHE A 38 11.08 -0.06 -15.41
CA PHE A 38 12.39 0.43 -15.87
C PHE A 38 12.93 -0.27 -17.15
N THR A 39 12.21 -1.22 -17.73
CA THR A 39 12.56 -1.84 -19.03
C THR A 39 11.42 -1.82 -20.04
N ALA A 40 10.23 -1.37 -19.62
CA ALA A 40 9.01 -1.42 -20.42
C ALA A 40 9.09 -0.51 -21.66
N PHE A 41 9.93 0.54 -21.63
CA PHE A 41 10.18 1.40 -22.79
C PHE A 41 10.91 0.68 -23.94
N ALA A 42 11.57 -0.47 -23.67
CA ALA A 42 12.32 -1.24 -24.67
C ALA A 42 11.47 -2.31 -25.40
N TYR A 43 10.28 -2.66 -24.91
CA TYR A 43 9.49 -3.79 -25.43
C TYR A 43 8.15 -3.39 -26.04
N LYS A 44 7.89 -3.85 -27.27
CA LYS A 44 6.65 -3.65 -28.04
C LYS A 44 5.66 -4.81 -27.85
N ARG A 45 5.11 -5.01 -26.64
CA ARG A 45 4.07 -6.04 -26.41
C ARG A 45 2.77 -5.43 -25.90
N TRP A 46 1.71 -5.53 -26.70
CA TRP A 46 0.41 -4.87 -26.50
C TRP A 46 -0.31 -5.35 -25.21
N TRP A 47 -0.19 -6.62 -24.85
CA TRP A 47 -1.05 -7.27 -23.85
C TRP A 47 -0.63 -7.12 -22.38
N ALA A 48 0.45 -6.38 -22.08
CA ALA A 48 1.04 -6.39 -20.74
C ALA A 48 0.53 -5.27 -19.81
N PHE A 49 0.69 -3.96 -20.08
CA PHE A 49 0.36 -2.89 -19.10
C PHE A 49 0.11 -1.53 -19.75
N GLY A 50 -0.86 -0.76 -19.25
CA GLY A 50 -1.26 0.58 -19.74
C GLY A 50 -0.34 1.74 -19.37
N ASN A 51 0.93 1.70 -19.78
CA ASN A 51 1.82 2.86 -19.75
C ASN A 51 2.05 3.39 -21.18
N ASP A 52 2.05 4.72 -21.36
CA ASP A 52 2.18 5.40 -22.66
C ASP A 52 3.60 5.34 -23.28
N HIS A 53 4.59 4.79 -22.57
CA HIS A 53 5.99 4.70 -23.03
C HIS A 53 6.29 3.46 -23.91
N ARG A 54 5.26 2.74 -24.38
CA ARG A 54 5.40 1.50 -25.19
C ARG A 54 6.10 1.82 -26.52
N ALA A 55 7.16 1.08 -26.85
CA ALA A 55 7.96 1.29 -28.08
C ALA A 55 8.53 2.71 -28.22
N GLU A 56 8.55 3.49 -27.13
CA GLU A 56 9.07 4.84 -27.14
C GLU A 56 10.55 4.83 -27.52
N PHE A 57 11.33 3.86 -27.04
CA PHE A 57 12.71 3.70 -27.48
C PHE A 57 12.84 3.53 -29.01
N GLN A 58 11.99 2.72 -29.63
CA GLN A 58 12.00 2.52 -31.10
C GLN A 58 11.50 3.76 -31.87
N ARG A 59 10.62 4.56 -31.27
CA ARG A 59 10.19 5.86 -31.79
C ARG A 59 11.36 6.84 -31.74
N LEU A 60 11.99 6.96 -30.57
CA LEU A 60 13.13 7.85 -30.30
C LEU A 60 14.35 7.51 -31.17
N THR A 61 14.58 6.24 -31.52
CA THR A 61 15.66 5.87 -32.45
C THR A 61 15.42 6.35 -33.88
N LYS A 62 14.15 6.54 -34.27
CA LYS A 62 13.74 6.96 -35.62
C LYS A 62 13.37 8.43 -35.71
N GLU A 63 13.38 9.14 -34.59
CA GLU A 63 13.00 10.54 -34.54
C GLU A 63 14.07 11.39 -35.24
N SER A 64 13.63 12.19 -36.22
CA SER A 64 14.48 13.04 -37.05
C SER A 64 14.83 14.39 -36.42
N GLY A 65 14.34 14.63 -35.19
CA GLY A 65 14.64 15.85 -34.44
C GLY A 65 16.09 15.87 -33.96
N ASP A 66 16.96 16.55 -34.71
CA ASP A 66 18.40 16.64 -34.45
C ASP A 66 18.84 17.98 -33.84
N SER A 67 17.87 18.82 -33.46
CA SER A 67 18.12 20.02 -32.67
C SER A 67 18.68 19.65 -31.29
N THR A 68 19.78 20.32 -30.92
CA THR A 68 20.32 20.23 -29.56
C THR A 68 19.51 21.11 -28.62
N VAL A 69 19.14 20.56 -27.47
CA VAL A 69 18.40 21.21 -26.40
C VAL A 69 19.18 21.02 -25.09
N ASN A 70 19.19 22.02 -24.21
CA ASN A 70 19.87 21.99 -22.90
C ASN A 70 21.33 21.53 -22.97
N ASP A 71 22.21 22.39 -23.50
CA ASP A 71 23.68 22.26 -23.42
C ASP A 71 24.30 20.97 -23.97
N GLY A 72 23.60 20.26 -24.86
CA GLY A 72 24.18 19.16 -25.64
C GLY A 72 23.41 17.84 -25.67
N LEU A 73 22.17 17.78 -25.17
CA LEU A 73 21.26 16.66 -25.44
C LEU A 73 20.54 16.88 -26.77
N VAL A 74 20.19 15.81 -27.46
CA VAL A 74 19.26 15.88 -28.61
C VAL A 74 17.83 15.62 -28.10
N GLN A 75 16.80 16.14 -28.77
CA GLN A 75 15.40 16.02 -28.34
C GLN A 75 14.99 14.58 -27.95
N ALA A 76 15.42 13.59 -28.73
CA ALA A 76 15.13 12.18 -28.43
C ALA A 76 15.81 11.69 -27.14
N GLU A 77 17.04 12.15 -26.87
CA GLU A 77 17.77 11.86 -25.64
C GLU A 77 17.13 12.57 -24.45
N LEU A 78 16.73 13.83 -24.61
CA LEU A 78 16.01 14.59 -23.58
C LEU A 78 14.71 13.88 -23.18
N THR A 79 13.93 13.43 -24.16
CA THR A 79 12.70 12.67 -23.92
C THR A 79 12.99 11.40 -23.14
N LEU A 80 14.03 10.64 -23.51
CA LEU A 80 14.44 9.46 -22.76
C LEU A 80 14.84 9.79 -21.31
N CYS A 81 15.66 10.83 -21.12
CA CYS A 81 16.11 11.25 -19.79
C CYS A 81 14.96 11.74 -18.92
N THR A 82 13.99 12.48 -19.47
CA THR A 82 12.80 12.94 -18.74
C THR A 82 11.89 11.77 -18.35
N THR A 83 11.71 10.76 -19.22
CA THR A 83 10.99 9.53 -18.88
C THR A 83 11.69 8.75 -17.77
N PHE A 84 13.02 8.63 -17.80
CA PHE A 84 13.74 8.02 -16.68
C PHE A 84 13.62 8.81 -15.38
N LYS A 85 13.67 10.15 -15.47
CA LYS A 85 13.46 11.04 -14.32
C LYS A 85 12.09 10.81 -13.69
N SER A 86 11.02 10.75 -14.48
CA SER A 86 9.66 10.54 -13.98
C SER A 86 9.49 9.16 -13.34
N VAL A 87 10.13 8.12 -13.89
CA VAL A 87 10.14 6.77 -13.29
C VAL A 87 10.89 6.74 -11.96
N ILE A 88 11.97 7.53 -11.82
CA ILE A 88 12.75 7.60 -10.58
C ILE A 88 12.03 8.40 -9.50
N SER A 89 11.51 9.57 -9.86
CA SER A 89 10.87 10.52 -8.94
C SER A 89 9.39 10.21 -8.67
N GLY A 90 8.77 9.35 -9.47
CA GLY A 90 7.35 8.99 -9.38
C GLY A 90 6.40 10.01 -10.00
N SER A 91 6.90 11.13 -10.55
CA SER A 91 6.10 12.16 -11.22
C SER A 91 6.92 12.89 -12.30
N SER A 92 6.27 13.32 -13.38
CA SER A 92 6.95 14.06 -14.47
C SER A 92 7.49 15.42 -14.03
N ASN A 93 6.83 16.03 -13.05
CA ASN A 93 7.08 17.42 -12.62
C ASN A 93 8.09 17.49 -11.47
N THR A 94 8.63 16.35 -11.05
CA THR A 94 9.50 16.23 -9.88
C THR A 94 10.96 16.06 -10.31
N GLU A 95 11.85 16.85 -9.72
CA GLU A 95 13.29 16.73 -9.95
C GLU A 95 13.92 15.69 -8.99
N VAL A 96 15.09 15.17 -9.34
CA VAL A 96 15.79 14.17 -8.51
C VAL A 96 16.91 14.85 -7.74
N THR A 97 16.53 15.62 -6.71
CA THR A 97 17.44 16.45 -5.91
C THR A 97 17.30 16.17 -4.41
N ALA A 98 18.27 16.64 -3.63
CA ALA A 98 18.22 16.55 -2.16
C ALA A 98 17.05 17.36 -1.58
N GLY A 99 16.77 18.55 -2.15
CA GLY A 99 15.62 19.38 -1.77
C GLY A 99 14.30 18.64 -1.97
N GLN A 100 14.13 18.05 -3.15
CA GLN A 100 12.94 17.27 -3.47
C GLN A 100 12.78 16.02 -2.59
N PHE A 101 13.89 15.40 -2.14
CA PHE A 101 13.85 14.28 -1.21
C PHE A 101 13.30 14.71 0.15
N GLY A 102 13.69 15.90 0.63
CA GLY A 102 13.11 16.53 1.82
C GLY A 102 11.62 16.81 1.65
N ARG A 103 11.21 17.38 0.51
CA ARG A 103 9.79 17.61 0.18
C ARG A 103 8.98 16.32 0.17
N ALA A 104 9.49 15.24 -0.42
CA ALA A 104 8.81 13.94 -0.41
C ALA A 104 8.65 13.35 1.01
N LYS A 105 9.65 13.50 1.89
CA LYS A 105 9.52 13.11 3.30
C LYS A 105 8.48 13.96 4.04
N ASN A 106 8.47 15.27 3.80
CA ASN A 106 7.47 16.18 4.38
C ASN A 106 6.06 15.84 3.86
N TYR A 107 5.92 15.50 2.58
CA TYR A 107 4.66 15.04 2.00
C TYR A 107 4.11 13.81 2.75
N LEU A 108 4.95 12.78 2.97
CA LEU A 108 4.56 11.59 3.74
C LEU A 108 4.19 11.91 5.20
N LYS A 109 4.90 12.85 5.82
CA LYS A 109 4.61 13.31 7.18
C LYS A 109 3.26 14.03 7.27
N ILE A 110 2.99 14.96 6.35
CA ILE A 110 1.74 15.73 6.30
C ILE A 110 0.55 14.82 5.97
N THR A 111 0.73 13.91 5.01
CA THR A 111 -0.29 12.91 4.66
C THR A 111 -0.41 11.78 5.70
N GLN A 112 0.47 11.74 6.71
CA GLN A 112 0.55 10.70 7.74
C GLN A 112 0.66 9.28 7.17
N GLN A 113 1.45 9.11 6.11
CA GLN A 113 1.67 7.86 5.40
C GLN A 113 3.07 7.28 5.60
N THR A 114 3.82 7.76 6.60
CA THR A 114 5.18 7.28 6.93
C THR A 114 5.23 5.79 7.25
N ASP A 115 4.15 5.26 7.83
CA ASP A 115 4.07 3.87 8.29
C ASP A 115 3.42 2.94 7.25
N ILE A 116 2.94 3.50 6.13
CA ILE A 116 2.34 2.73 5.04
C ILE A 116 3.48 2.22 4.16
N HIS A 117 3.42 0.93 3.85
CA HIS A 117 4.43 0.25 3.05
C HIS A 117 3.74 -0.58 1.97
N PRO A 118 4.32 -0.69 0.76
CA PRO A 118 3.83 -1.62 -0.24
C PRO A 118 3.87 -3.05 0.32
N PRO A 119 3.00 -3.96 -0.16
CA PRO A 119 2.89 -5.29 0.40
C PRO A 119 4.21 -6.04 0.23
N SER A 120 4.68 -6.65 1.33
CA SER A 120 5.95 -7.38 1.37
C SER A 120 5.93 -8.53 0.36
N MET A 121 7.12 -8.95 -0.10
CA MET A 121 7.22 -10.08 -1.04
C MET A 121 6.59 -11.36 -0.46
N MET A 122 6.71 -11.58 0.86
CA MET A 122 6.04 -12.71 1.53
C MET A 122 4.52 -12.59 1.49
N ALA A 123 3.95 -11.40 1.71
CA ALA A 123 2.51 -11.20 1.61
C ALA A 123 2.00 -11.45 0.18
N ARG A 124 2.77 -11.02 -0.83
CA ARG A 124 2.45 -11.26 -2.25
C ARG A 124 2.46 -12.75 -2.61
N VAL A 125 3.49 -13.48 -2.17
CA VAL A 125 3.60 -14.94 -2.39
C VAL A 125 2.55 -15.69 -1.60
N GLY A 126 2.32 -15.33 -0.35
CA GLY A 126 1.27 -15.92 0.49
C GLY A 126 -0.10 -15.76 -0.15
N LEU A 127 -0.47 -14.55 -0.59
CA LEU A 127 -1.74 -14.29 -1.26
C LEU A 127 -1.91 -15.14 -2.53
N PHE A 128 -0.85 -15.27 -3.33
CA PHE A 128 -0.88 -16.12 -4.52
C PHE A 128 -1.12 -17.59 -4.19
N VAL A 129 -0.44 -18.12 -3.16
CA VAL A 129 -0.65 -19.50 -2.69
C VAL A 129 -2.06 -19.70 -2.15
N LEU A 130 -2.60 -18.73 -1.40
CA LEU A 130 -3.98 -18.79 -0.92
C LEU A 130 -4.99 -18.83 -2.08
N ILE A 131 -4.82 -18.01 -3.12
CA ILE A 131 -5.69 -18.03 -4.31
C ILE A 131 -5.63 -19.39 -5.01
N LEU A 132 -4.44 -19.99 -5.13
CA LEU A 132 -4.31 -21.33 -5.72
C LEU A 132 -5.03 -22.39 -4.86
N ALA A 133 -4.84 -22.36 -3.53
CA ALA A 133 -5.50 -23.29 -2.63
C ALA A 133 -7.03 -23.14 -2.68
N GLU A 134 -7.53 -21.91 -2.69
CA GLU A 134 -8.96 -21.59 -2.83
C GLU A 134 -9.52 -22.06 -4.18
N SER A 135 -8.76 -21.91 -5.27
CA SER A 135 -9.17 -22.36 -6.59
C SER A 135 -9.31 -23.88 -6.68
N VAL A 136 -8.42 -24.63 -6.04
CA VAL A 136 -8.48 -26.10 -5.99
C VAL A 136 -9.72 -26.53 -5.22
N GLY A 137 -9.95 -25.96 -4.03
CA GLY A 137 -11.12 -26.27 -3.22
C GLY A 137 -12.43 -25.96 -3.92
N THR A 138 -12.54 -24.79 -4.55
CA THR A 138 -13.72 -24.37 -5.33
C THR A 138 -13.91 -25.24 -6.58
N GLY A 139 -12.82 -25.61 -7.25
CA GLY A 139 -12.84 -26.51 -8.41
C GLY A 139 -13.41 -27.88 -8.07
N TYR A 140 -13.04 -28.45 -6.92
CA TYR A 140 -13.61 -29.72 -6.45
C TYR A 140 -15.11 -29.65 -6.18
N VAL A 141 -15.62 -28.49 -5.75
CA VAL A 141 -17.07 -28.30 -5.55
C VAL A 141 -17.80 -28.17 -6.87
N LEU A 142 -17.19 -27.55 -7.88
CA LEU A 142 -17.80 -27.34 -9.19
C LEU A 142 -17.72 -28.56 -10.12
N ALA A 143 -16.76 -29.46 -9.94
CA ALA A 143 -16.52 -30.58 -10.84
C ALA A 143 -17.75 -31.48 -11.09
N PRO A 144 -18.57 -31.84 -10.09
CA PRO A 144 -19.78 -32.65 -10.32
C PRO A 144 -20.86 -31.98 -11.17
N TRP A 145 -20.80 -30.65 -11.30
CA TRP A 145 -21.75 -29.85 -12.08
C TRP A 145 -21.27 -29.57 -13.51
N MET A 146 -20.03 -29.95 -13.84
CA MET A 146 -19.56 -29.90 -15.21
C MET A 146 -20.25 -30.99 -16.04
N SER A 147 -20.51 -30.69 -17.31
CA SER A 147 -21.29 -31.53 -18.23
C SER A 147 -20.95 -33.02 -18.10
N THR A 148 -21.97 -33.87 -18.07
CA THR A 148 -21.81 -35.34 -18.06
C THR A 148 -21.25 -35.88 -19.37
N GLU A 149 -21.15 -35.03 -20.41
CA GLU A 149 -20.63 -35.39 -21.73
C GLU A 149 -19.09 -35.44 -21.79
N ILE A 150 -18.40 -34.89 -20.79
CA ILE A 150 -16.94 -34.92 -20.71
C ILE A 150 -16.45 -35.96 -19.69
N THR A 151 -15.25 -36.47 -19.89
CA THR A 151 -14.69 -37.47 -18.97
C THR A 151 -14.51 -36.87 -17.57
N PRO A 152 -14.56 -37.66 -16.48
CA PRO A 152 -14.38 -37.15 -15.12
C PRO A 152 -13.07 -36.37 -14.92
N SER A 153 -11.99 -36.79 -15.60
CA SER A 153 -10.70 -36.09 -15.55
C SER A 153 -10.74 -34.73 -16.25
N GLN A 154 -11.46 -34.62 -17.37
CA GLN A 154 -11.69 -33.36 -18.06
C GLN A 154 -12.60 -32.43 -17.25
N ALA A 155 -13.63 -32.96 -16.60
CA ALA A 155 -14.53 -32.21 -15.73
C ALA A 155 -13.78 -31.58 -14.54
N ASN A 156 -12.94 -32.36 -13.85
CA ASN A 156 -12.12 -31.87 -12.73
C ASN A 156 -11.17 -30.75 -13.17
N LEU A 157 -10.51 -30.92 -14.32
CA LEU A 157 -9.60 -29.89 -14.85
C LEU A 157 -10.37 -28.62 -15.21
N ALA A 158 -11.45 -28.74 -15.96
CA ALA A 158 -12.21 -27.60 -16.44
C ALA A 158 -12.87 -26.84 -15.27
N ALA A 159 -13.35 -27.54 -14.25
CA ALA A 159 -13.82 -26.95 -13.01
C ALA A 159 -12.71 -26.23 -12.23
N GLY A 160 -11.51 -26.80 -12.16
CA GLY A 160 -10.34 -26.15 -11.53
C GLY A 160 -9.90 -24.87 -12.25
N VAL A 161 -9.90 -24.86 -13.59
CA VAL A 161 -9.59 -23.67 -14.39
C VAL A 161 -10.64 -22.58 -14.18
N LEU A 162 -11.93 -22.94 -14.21
CA LEU A 162 -13.02 -22.00 -13.96
C LEU A 162 -12.95 -21.41 -12.54
N ALA A 163 -12.70 -22.26 -11.55
CA ALA A 163 -12.54 -21.85 -10.16
C ALA A 163 -11.36 -20.90 -9.97
N LEU A 164 -10.22 -21.15 -10.63
CA LEU A 164 -9.07 -20.24 -10.59
C LEU A 164 -9.39 -18.88 -11.20
N ALA A 165 -10.08 -18.84 -12.34
CA ALA A 165 -10.47 -17.59 -12.97
C ALA A 165 -11.39 -16.76 -12.03
N VAL A 166 -12.38 -17.42 -11.42
CA VAL A 166 -13.29 -16.78 -10.45
C VAL A 166 -12.52 -16.28 -9.23
N ALA A 167 -11.63 -17.10 -8.66
CA ALA A 167 -10.81 -16.72 -7.49
C ALA A 167 -9.91 -15.50 -7.78
N ILE A 168 -9.29 -15.42 -8.96
CA ILE A 168 -8.48 -14.27 -9.36
C ILE A 168 -9.34 -13.00 -9.47
N VAL A 169 -10.49 -13.07 -10.15
CA VAL A 169 -11.37 -11.90 -10.33
C VAL A 169 -11.87 -11.39 -8.97
N LEU A 170 -12.24 -12.29 -8.08
CA LEU A 170 -12.69 -11.93 -6.74
C LEU A 170 -11.55 -11.38 -5.88
N ALA A 171 -10.37 -11.99 -5.91
CA ALA A 171 -9.22 -11.47 -5.19
C ALA A 171 -8.87 -10.05 -5.65
N LEU A 172 -8.95 -9.75 -6.96
CA LEU A 172 -8.77 -8.40 -7.50
C LEU A 172 -9.87 -7.44 -7.03
N LEU A 173 -11.13 -7.86 -7.03
CA LEU A 173 -12.26 -7.06 -6.55
C LEU A 173 -12.12 -6.76 -5.04
N THR A 174 -11.74 -7.75 -4.24
CA THR A 174 -11.55 -7.61 -2.80
C THR A 174 -10.31 -6.76 -2.48
N HIS A 175 -9.25 -6.90 -3.27
CA HIS A 175 -8.05 -6.05 -3.15
C HIS A 175 -8.37 -4.58 -3.47
N THR A 176 -9.08 -4.31 -4.58
CA THR A 176 -9.50 -2.94 -4.93
C THR A 176 -10.48 -2.36 -3.91
N THR A 177 -11.38 -3.17 -3.36
CA THR A 177 -12.26 -2.78 -2.25
C THR A 177 -11.47 -2.36 -1.02
N GLY A 178 -10.46 -3.15 -0.62
CA GLY A 178 -9.61 -2.83 0.53
C GLY A 178 -8.84 -1.52 0.32
N ALA A 179 -8.37 -1.27 -0.90
CA ALA A 179 -7.70 -0.03 -1.26
C ALA A 179 -8.63 1.20 -1.21
N GLU A 180 -9.85 1.10 -1.73
CA GLU A 180 -10.86 2.16 -1.62
C GLU A 180 -11.18 2.46 -0.15
N MET A 181 -11.42 1.42 0.65
CA MET A 181 -11.74 1.57 2.05
C MET A 181 -10.59 2.20 2.87
N ALA A 182 -9.34 1.92 2.50
CA ALA A 182 -8.18 2.58 3.10
C ALA A 182 -8.20 4.09 2.82
N LYS A 183 -8.31 4.49 1.54
CA LYS A 183 -8.38 5.90 1.15
C LYS A 183 -9.51 6.63 1.86
N PHE A 184 -10.68 6.01 1.92
CA PHE A 184 -11.83 6.54 2.63
C PHE A 184 -11.62 6.67 4.14
N SER A 185 -11.03 5.65 4.78
CA SER A 185 -10.67 5.68 6.21
C SER A 185 -9.64 6.77 6.50
N HIS A 186 -8.66 6.95 5.62
CA HIS A 186 -7.66 8.01 5.77
C HIS A 186 -8.30 9.39 5.71
N PHE A 187 -9.20 9.59 4.76
CA PHE A 187 -9.90 10.85 4.55
C PHE A 187 -10.89 11.16 5.68
N ARG A 188 -11.76 10.21 6.05
CA ARG A 188 -12.78 10.39 7.10
C ARG A 188 -12.19 10.71 8.47
N LYS A 189 -11.10 10.04 8.87
CA LYS A 189 -10.41 10.31 10.15
C LYS A 189 -9.89 11.75 10.24
N ARG A 190 -9.77 12.43 9.10
CA ARG A 190 -9.14 13.72 8.94
C ARG A 190 -10.09 14.75 8.33
N HIS A 191 -11.39 14.42 8.23
CA HIS A 191 -12.39 15.31 7.68
C HIS A 191 -12.95 16.19 8.78
N GLY A 192 -12.62 17.48 8.74
CA GLY A 192 -13.03 18.41 9.78
C GLY A 192 -12.69 19.87 9.54
N SER A 193 -12.75 20.34 8.29
CA SER A 193 -12.91 21.74 7.87
C SER A 193 -12.28 21.95 6.48
N GLU A 194 -13.07 22.45 5.53
CA GLU A 194 -12.66 23.27 4.38
C GLU A 194 -11.29 22.96 3.75
N GLY A 195 -11.26 22.22 2.64
CA GLY A 195 -10.03 22.10 1.85
C GLY A 195 -10.32 21.87 0.37
N LEU A 196 -10.20 22.94 -0.42
CA LEU A 196 -9.48 22.99 -1.72
C LEU A 196 -9.51 24.44 -2.24
N GLU A 197 -8.68 25.31 -1.67
CA GLU A 197 -8.31 26.58 -2.33
C GLU A 197 -7.16 26.36 -3.31
N VAL A 198 -6.18 25.51 -2.95
CA VAL A 198 -5.02 25.15 -3.79
C VAL A 198 -4.66 23.68 -3.57
N ARG A 199 -4.44 22.94 -4.67
CA ARG A 199 -3.94 21.58 -4.64
C ARG A 199 -2.42 21.57 -4.66
N ILE A 200 -1.82 20.73 -3.81
CA ILE A 200 -0.36 20.65 -3.63
C ILE A 200 0.14 19.30 -4.11
N ASP A 201 1.03 19.35 -5.10
CA ASP A 201 1.70 18.18 -5.63
C ASP A 201 2.99 17.87 -4.85
N LEU A 202 3.55 16.68 -5.11
CA LEU A 202 4.80 16.21 -4.51
C LEU A 202 6.00 17.12 -4.84
N GLY A 203 6.02 17.66 -6.06
CA GLY A 203 7.10 18.52 -6.56
C GLY A 203 7.10 19.93 -5.95
N ASP A 204 5.96 20.36 -5.42
CA ASP A 204 5.82 21.70 -4.88
C ASP A 204 6.46 21.81 -3.50
N ASP A 205 6.68 23.05 -3.06
CA ASP A 205 7.05 23.30 -1.67
C ASP A 205 5.92 22.80 -0.75
N GLN A 206 6.29 22.00 0.24
CA GLN A 206 5.32 21.40 1.15
C GLN A 206 4.85 22.37 2.24
N ASP A 207 5.50 23.52 2.41
CA ASP A 207 5.09 24.52 3.38
C ASP A 207 4.26 25.65 2.77
N GLN A 208 3.96 25.60 1.47
CA GLN A 208 3.14 26.60 0.78
C GLN A 208 1.70 26.75 1.34
N ASP A 209 1.22 25.78 2.12
CA ASP A 209 -0.05 25.83 2.87
C ASP A 209 0.12 25.67 4.37
N ALA A 210 1.30 25.97 4.92
CA ALA A 210 1.54 25.90 6.36
C ALA A 210 0.69 26.90 7.15
N TYR A 211 0.35 28.03 6.53
CA TYR A 211 -0.47 29.10 7.08
C TYR A 211 -1.59 29.50 6.11
N TYR A 212 -2.63 30.16 6.63
CA TYR A 212 -3.74 30.74 5.87
C TYR A 212 -4.20 32.05 6.51
N ILE A 213 -4.93 32.88 5.76
CA ILE A 213 -5.59 34.08 6.28
C ILE A 213 -6.95 33.68 6.82
N ASP A 214 -7.18 33.86 8.12
CA ASP A 214 -8.48 33.59 8.75
C ASP A 214 -9.47 34.69 8.34
N PRO A 215 -10.57 34.37 7.62
CA PRO A 215 -11.51 35.38 7.14
C PRO A 215 -12.26 36.10 8.27
N ASN A 216 -12.31 35.50 9.47
CA ASN A 216 -13.01 36.09 10.61
C ASN A 216 -12.15 37.10 11.36
N THR A 217 -10.84 36.85 11.45
CA THR A 217 -9.91 37.68 12.22
C THR A 217 -8.98 38.53 11.36
N ASN A 218 -8.91 38.29 10.04
CA ASN A 218 -7.96 38.91 9.12
C ASN A 218 -6.51 38.83 9.62
N THR A 219 -6.14 37.67 10.17
CA THR A 219 -4.77 37.41 10.66
C THR A 219 -4.22 36.14 10.03
N VAL A 220 -2.92 36.08 9.82
CA VAL A 220 -2.25 34.86 9.35
C VAL A 220 -2.16 33.84 10.49
N ARG A 221 -2.80 32.69 10.31
CA ARG A 221 -2.84 31.59 11.30
C ARG A 221 -2.27 30.31 10.71
N GLN A 222 -1.73 29.45 11.58
CA GLN A 222 -1.23 28.14 11.17
C GLN A 222 -2.38 27.27 10.66
N ASN A 223 -2.18 26.66 9.51
CA ASN A 223 -3.17 25.79 8.87
C ASN A 223 -3.23 24.44 9.61
N PRO A 224 -4.41 24.01 10.09
CA PRO A 224 -4.54 22.73 10.77
C PRO A 224 -4.17 21.56 9.84
N LEU A 225 -3.57 20.52 10.42
CA LEU A 225 -3.10 19.35 9.68
C LEU A 225 -4.20 18.66 8.84
N PRO A 226 -5.46 18.51 9.31
CA PRO A 226 -6.58 18.05 8.49
C PRO A 226 -6.77 18.78 7.15
N ARG A 227 -6.67 20.12 7.13
CA ARG A 227 -6.81 20.93 5.91
C ARG A 227 -5.60 20.77 5.00
N ARG A 228 -4.38 20.72 5.55
CA ARG A 228 -3.15 20.42 4.79
C ARG A 228 -3.18 19.01 4.17
N PHE A 229 -3.76 18.03 4.88
CA PHE A 229 -3.98 16.69 4.35
C PHE A 229 -4.92 16.72 3.13
N ALA A 230 -6.04 17.44 3.23
CA ALA A 230 -7.03 17.55 2.15
C ALA A 230 -6.46 18.22 0.88
N ASN A 231 -5.53 19.17 1.00
CA ASN A 231 -4.88 19.79 -0.16
C ASN A 231 -3.98 18.84 -0.98
N ARG A 232 -3.61 17.68 -0.43
CA ARG A 232 -2.67 16.71 -1.04
C ARG A 232 -3.34 15.41 -1.49
N VAL A 233 -4.54 15.14 -1.01
CA VAL A 233 -5.25 13.87 -1.21
C VAL A 233 -6.59 14.14 -1.88
N ASP A 234 -6.88 13.39 -2.94
CA ASP A 234 -8.20 13.40 -3.57
C ASP A 234 -9.29 13.05 -2.57
N ASP A 235 -10.36 13.85 -2.52
CA ASP A 235 -11.60 13.44 -1.87
C ASP A 235 -12.11 12.17 -2.57
N PRO A 236 -12.17 11.01 -1.89
CA PRO A 236 -12.73 9.79 -2.46
C PRO A 236 -14.22 9.93 -2.85
N GLY A 237 -14.84 11.06 -2.53
CA GLY A 237 -16.15 11.50 -2.94
C GLY A 237 -17.21 11.29 -1.86
N VAL A 238 -18.29 12.07 -1.96
CA VAL A 238 -19.50 12.01 -1.11
C VAL A 238 -20.17 10.62 -1.09
N LYS A 239 -19.77 9.73 -2.00
CA LYS A 239 -20.45 8.45 -2.28
C LYS A 239 -20.15 7.33 -1.28
N GLY A 240 -19.16 7.48 -0.39
CA GLY A 240 -18.81 6.45 0.60
C GLY A 240 -18.20 5.18 -0.05
N PRO A 241 -17.90 4.13 0.74
CA PRO A 241 -17.21 2.94 0.24
C PRO A 241 -18.18 1.99 -0.49
N ILE A 242 -18.70 2.42 -1.65
CA ILE A 242 -19.69 1.66 -2.43
C ILE A 242 -19.14 0.29 -2.82
N LEU A 243 -17.85 0.21 -3.19
CA LEU A 243 -17.25 -1.08 -3.55
C LEU A 243 -17.29 -2.07 -2.40
N LEU A 244 -17.28 -1.64 -1.14
CA LEU A 244 -17.39 -2.55 0.01
C LEU A 244 -18.75 -3.21 0.10
N VAL A 245 -19.82 -2.46 -0.18
CA VAL A 245 -21.19 -3.01 -0.20
C VAL A 245 -21.36 -3.96 -1.39
N VAL A 246 -20.89 -3.56 -2.58
CA VAL A 246 -21.01 -4.37 -3.80
C VAL A 246 -20.18 -5.65 -3.71
N SER A 247 -18.91 -5.56 -3.33
CA SER A 247 -18.03 -6.72 -3.22
C SER A 247 -18.46 -7.64 -2.08
N GLY A 248 -18.89 -7.09 -0.94
CA GLY A 248 -19.48 -7.86 0.15
C GLY A 248 -20.70 -8.66 -0.29
N ALA A 249 -21.63 -8.05 -1.04
CA ALA A 249 -22.80 -8.74 -1.58
C ALA A 249 -22.42 -9.86 -2.56
N ILE A 250 -21.46 -9.63 -3.45
CA ILE A 250 -20.98 -10.64 -4.41
C ILE A 250 -20.32 -11.82 -3.69
N ILE A 251 -19.45 -11.55 -2.71
CA ILE A 251 -18.76 -12.58 -1.92
C ILE A 251 -19.78 -13.44 -1.18
N ILE A 252 -20.76 -12.82 -0.52
CA ILE A 252 -21.83 -13.54 0.19
C ILE A 252 -22.67 -14.37 -0.79
N ALA A 253 -23.06 -13.82 -1.93
CA ALA A 253 -23.84 -14.54 -2.95
C ALA A 253 -23.09 -15.78 -3.48
N ILE A 254 -21.78 -15.65 -3.74
CA ILE A 254 -20.95 -16.77 -4.20
C ILE A 254 -20.77 -17.80 -3.09
N MET A 255 -20.57 -17.39 -1.84
CA MET A 255 -20.51 -18.32 -0.71
C MET A 255 -21.80 -19.14 -0.57
N VAL A 256 -22.96 -18.49 -0.70
CA VAL A 256 -24.26 -19.17 -0.68
C VAL A 256 -24.39 -20.12 -1.87
N ALA A 257 -23.98 -19.71 -3.07
CA ALA A 257 -24.01 -20.55 -4.26
C ALA A 257 -23.15 -21.81 -4.09
N ILE A 258 -21.90 -21.67 -3.64
CA ILE A 258 -20.98 -22.78 -3.37
C ILE A 258 -21.58 -23.73 -2.31
N TYR A 259 -22.15 -23.18 -1.24
CA TYR A 259 -22.80 -23.96 -0.20
C TYR A 259 -23.96 -24.80 -0.75
N VAL A 260 -24.87 -24.20 -1.52
CA VAL A 260 -26.01 -24.90 -2.13
C VAL A 260 -25.54 -25.99 -3.09
N ILE A 261 -24.59 -25.67 -3.98
CA ILE A 261 -23.99 -26.61 -4.94
C ILE A 261 -23.42 -27.83 -4.20
N ARG A 262 -22.72 -27.60 -3.09
CA ARG A 262 -22.09 -28.66 -2.32
C ARG A 262 -23.09 -29.51 -1.55
N VAL A 263 -24.10 -28.91 -0.93
CA VAL A 263 -25.17 -29.66 -0.25
C VAL A 263 -25.90 -30.56 -1.23
N ASN A 264 -26.29 -30.04 -2.40
CA ASN A 264 -26.92 -30.83 -3.46
C ASN A 264 -25.99 -31.94 -3.98
N GLY A 265 -24.70 -31.66 -4.09
CA GLY A 265 -23.69 -32.66 -4.46
C GLY A 265 -23.61 -33.82 -3.46
N VAL A 266 -23.54 -33.52 -2.16
CA VAL A 266 -23.51 -34.52 -1.09
C VAL A 266 -24.77 -35.37 -1.10
N GLU A 267 -25.95 -34.77 -1.30
CA GLU A 267 -27.21 -35.52 -1.40
C GLU A 267 -27.22 -36.46 -2.62
N SER A 268 -26.67 -36.02 -3.75
CA SER A 268 -26.53 -36.86 -4.95
C SER A 268 -25.55 -38.02 -4.75
N GLU A 269 -24.44 -37.80 -4.04
CA GLU A 269 -23.44 -38.83 -3.73
C GLU A 269 -23.97 -39.85 -2.72
N ALA A 270 -24.65 -39.39 -1.66
CA ALA A 270 -25.31 -40.25 -0.69
C ALA A 270 -26.36 -41.14 -1.37
N THR A 271 -27.18 -40.57 -2.25
CA THR A 271 -28.17 -41.33 -3.04
C THR A 271 -27.50 -42.35 -3.95
N ARG A 272 -26.42 -41.98 -4.65
CA ARG A 272 -25.65 -42.91 -5.50
C ARG A 272 -25.06 -44.08 -4.72
N GLN A 273 -24.54 -43.84 -3.52
CA GLN A 273 -23.99 -44.89 -2.68
C GLN A 273 -25.09 -45.83 -2.17
N ILE A 274 -26.22 -45.29 -1.69
CA ILE A 274 -27.37 -46.10 -1.27
C ILE A 274 -27.87 -46.98 -2.43
N VAL A 275 -28.05 -46.39 -3.62
CA VAL A 275 -28.45 -47.15 -4.83
C VAL A 275 -27.39 -48.17 -5.21
N SER A 276 -26.09 -47.82 -5.19
CA SER A 276 -25.02 -48.78 -5.52
C SER A 276 -24.94 -49.95 -4.52
N MET A 277 -25.28 -49.71 -3.25
CA MET A 277 -25.32 -50.74 -2.21
C MET A 277 -26.58 -51.59 -2.33
N GLU A 278 -27.69 -51.02 -2.83
CA GLU A 278 -28.88 -51.76 -3.23
C GLU A 278 -28.59 -52.64 -4.45
N THR A 279 -27.94 -52.13 -5.50
CA THR A 279 -27.62 -52.88 -6.72
C THR A 279 -26.52 -53.92 -6.52
N ASN A 280 -25.42 -53.59 -5.83
CA ASN A 280 -24.35 -54.54 -5.50
C ASN A 280 -24.76 -55.51 -4.37
N GLY A 281 -25.73 -55.13 -3.54
CA GLY A 281 -26.37 -56.03 -2.58
C GLY A 281 -27.37 -57.02 -3.21
N VAL A 282 -27.71 -56.83 -4.49
CA VAL A 282 -28.48 -57.78 -5.32
C VAL A 282 -27.56 -58.63 -6.21
N GLN A 283 -26.35 -58.16 -6.51
CA GLN A 283 -25.28 -58.93 -7.16
C GLN A 283 -24.19 -59.34 -6.17
N GLY A 284 -24.59 -60.04 -5.11
CA GLY A 284 -23.69 -60.96 -4.43
C GLY A 284 -23.36 -62.10 -5.39
N GLY A 285 -22.25 -61.97 -6.11
CA GLY A 285 -21.67 -63.08 -6.85
C GLY A 285 -21.39 -64.23 -5.89
N GLY A 286 -22.00 -65.38 -6.16
CA GLY A 286 -21.29 -66.66 -6.28
C GLY A 286 -20.48 -67.21 -5.11
N ASP A 287 -20.52 -66.65 -3.90
CA ASP A 287 -19.97 -67.31 -2.72
C ASP A 287 -21.10 -68.04 -1.99
N VAL A 288 -21.02 -69.36 -2.12
CA VAL A 288 -21.78 -70.38 -1.41
C VAL A 288 -21.94 -69.98 0.05
N SER A 289 -23.17 -69.69 0.46
CA SER A 289 -23.53 -69.67 1.88
C SER A 289 -23.14 -71.03 2.47
N PRO A 290 -22.38 -71.11 3.58
CA PRO A 290 -22.03 -72.38 4.22
C PRO A 290 -23.25 -73.15 4.78
N PHE A 291 -24.46 -72.65 4.53
CA PHE A 291 -25.74 -73.25 4.88
C PHE A 291 -26.53 -73.79 3.68
N ASP A 292 -25.98 -73.78 2.47
CA ASP A 292 -26.68 -74.23 1.25
C ASP A 292 -26.66 -75.77 1.05
N SER A 293 -26.12 -76.51 2.02
CA SER A 293 -26.06 -77.98 2.04
C SER A 293 -27.19 -78.63 2.85
N ALA A 294 -28.39 -78.05 2.84
CA ALA A 294 -29.59 -78.72 3.31
C ALA A 294 -30.78 -78.29 2.45
N GLY A 295 -31.06 -79.10 1.42
CA GLY A 295 -32.16 -78.85 0.49
C GLY A 295 -33.49 -78.70 1.22
N THR A 296 -34.05 -77.50 1.19
CA THR A 296 -35.48 -77.25 1.06
C THR A 296 -35.66 -75.81 0.58
N SER A 297 -36.33 -75.66 -0.55
CA SER A 297 -36.86 -74.39 -1.02
C SER A 297 -37.82 -73.85 0.04
N SER A 298 -37.38 -72.89 0.83
CA SER A 298 -38.27 -72.02 1.57
C SER A 298 -37.81 -70.60 1.32
N ALA A 299 -38.65 -69.86 0.59
CA ALA A 299 -38.58 -68.42 0.55
C ALA A 299 -38.36 -67.91 1.98
N LEU A 300 -37.36 -67.05 2.17
CA LEU A 300 -37.09 -66.36 3.42
C LEU A 300 -38.42 -65.96 4.08
N PRO A 301 -38.67 -66.28 5.36
CA PRO A 301 -39.90 -65.91 6.04
C PRO A 301 -40.14 -64.41 5.86
N LEU A 302 -41.37 -64.02 5.51
CA LEU A 302 -41.74 -62.62 5.23
C LEU A 302 -41.32 -61.64 6.34
N SER A 303 -41.26 -62.11 7.60
CA SER A 303 -40.77 -61.37 8.76
C SER A 303 -39.27 -61.11 8.75
N VAL A 304 -38.45 -62.03 8.23
CA VAL A 304 -36.98 -61.88 8.11
C VAL A 304 -36.64 -60.99 6.92
N ALA A 305 -37.36 -61.11 5.81
CA ALA A 305 -37.23 -60.21 4.66
C ALA A 305 -37.61 -58.77 5.02
N GLN A 306 -38.70 -58.56 5.77
CA GLN A 306 -39.10 -57.25 6.27
C GLN A 306 -38.13 -56.69 7.32
N ALA A 307 -37.62 -57.52 8.24
CA ALA A 307 -36.62 -57.10 9.21
C ALA A 307 -35.29 -56.72 8.53
N GLN A 308 -34.83 -57.47 7.53
CA GLN A 308 -33.66 -57.10 6.73
C GLN A 308 -33.90 -55.82 5.93
N GLN A 309 -35.11 -55.58 5.43
CA GLN A 309 -35.42 -54.35 4.69
C GLN A 309 -35.54 -53.13 5.62
N ALA A 310 -36.06 -53.31 6.84
CA ALA A 310 -36.09 -52.29 7.88
C ALA A 310 -34.69 -51.97 8.40
N SER A 311 -33.86 -52.97 8.68
CA SER A 311 -32.46 -52.75 9.07
C SER A 311 -31.63 -52.14 7.94
N ARG A 312 -31.89 -52.49 6.66
CA ARG A 312 -31.25 -51.84 5.51
C ARG A 312 -31.68 -50.38 5.37
N LYS A 313 -32.96 -50.08 5.61
CA LYS A 313 -33.47 -48.70 5.61
C LYS A 313 -32.87 -47.88 6.73
N ASP A 314 -32.76 -48.43 7.93
CA ASP A 314 -32.18 -47.78 9.11
C ASP A 314 -30.66 -47.56 8.96
N VAL A 315 -29.96 -48.52 8.36
CA VAL A 315 -28.54 -48.38 8.00
C VAL A 315 -28.35 -47.36 6.87
N ALA A 316 -29.20 -47.35 5.84
CA ALA A 316 -29.15 -46.36 4.77
C ALA A 316 -29.46 -44.95 5.27
N GLU A 317 -30.39 -44.82 6.22
CA GLU A 317 -30.77 -43.55 6.86
C GLU A 317 -29.67 -43.05 7.81
N SER A 318 -29.07 -43.94 8.60
CA SER A 318 -27.93 -43.62 9.48
C SER A 318 -26.67 -43.24 8.69
N LEU A 319 -26.37 -43.96 7.61
CA LEU A 319 -25.27 -43.63 6.70
C LEU A 319 -25.56 -42.32 5.97
N GLY A 320 -26.75 -42.16 5.40
CA GLY A 320 -27.17 -40.93 4.72
C GLY A 320 -27.11 -39.70 5.64
N GLY A 321 -27.52 -39.84 6.90
CA GLY A 321 -27.41 -38.81 7.93
C GLY A 321 -25.95 -38.43 8.24
N ASN A 322 -25.08 -39.43 8.43
CA ASN A 322 -23.65 -39.20 8.69
C ASN A 322 -22.93 -38.54 7.50
N TYR A 323 -23.22 -38.99 6.26
CA TYR A 323 -22.67 -38.36 5.05
C TYR A 323 -23.17 -36.94 4.85
N LYS A 324 -24.45 -36.67 5.14
CA LYS A 324 -25.02 -35.32 5.06
C LYS A 324 -24.36 -34.37 6.06
N VAL A 325 -24.18 -34.80 7.30
CA VAL A 325 -23.51 -34.00 8.35
C VAL A 325 -22.03 -33.77 8.00
N GLN A 326 -21.31 -34.80 7.56
CA GLN A 326 -19.91 -34.68 7.14
C GLN A 326 -19.75 -33.75 5.92
N GLY A 327 -20.66 -33.85 4.96
CA GLY A 327 -20.70 -33.00 3.78
C GLY A 327 -20.98 -31.53 4.11
N ILE A 328 -21.91 -31.26 5.03
CA ILE A 328 -22.19 -29.90 5.54
C ILE A 328 -20.95 -29.34 6.26
N ALA A 329 -20.30 -30.12 7.12
CA ALA A 329 -19.10 -29.70 7.84
C ALA A 329 -17.94 -29.36 6.88
N ALA A 330 -17.71 -30.18 5.86
CA ALA A 330 -16.72 -29.91 4.82
C ALA A 330 -17.05 -28.64 3.99
N SER A 331 -18.34 -28.41 3.72
CA SER A 331 -18.82 -27.19 3.03
C SER A 331 -18.55 -25.94 3.84
N LEU A 332 -18.80 -25.99 5.15
CA LEU A 332 -18.53 -24.88 6.06
C LEU A 332 -17.03 -24.60 6.20
N MET A 333 -16.20 -25.64 6.25
CA MET A 333 -14.74 -25.48 6.29
C MET A 333 -14.23 -24.81 5.01
N LEU A 334 -14.72 -25.22 3.84
CA LEU A 334 -14.32 -24.61 2.57
C LEU A 334 -14.78 -23.14 2.47
N ALA A 335 -16.00 -22.85 2.91
CA ALA A 335 -16.54 -21.51 3.02
C ALA A 335 -15.70 -20.62 3.97
N LEU A 336 -15.25 -21.17 5.11
CA LEU A 336 -14.38 -20.45 6.04
C LEU A 336 -13.02 -20.12 5.42
N ILE A 337 -12.38 -21.09 4.75
CA ILE A 337 -11.10 -20.86 4.07
C ILE A 337 -11.24 -19.78 2.98
N TYR A 338 -12.32 -19.84 2.20
CA TYR A 338 -12.66 -18.83 1.21
C TYR A 338 -12.76 -17.43 1.85
N LEU A 339 -13.52 -17.30 2.95
CA LEU A 339 -13.65 -16.03 3.67
C LEU A 339 -12.30 -15.53 4.22
N VAL A 340 -11.45 -16.41 4.73
CA VAL A 340 -10.10 -16.06 5.21
C VAL A 340 -9.22 -15.54 4.06
N THR A 341 -9.29 -16.16 2.88
CA THR A 341 -8.53 -15.70 1.70
C THR A 341 -8.99 -14.31 1.27
N GLN A 342 -10.30 -14.10 1.13
CA GLN A 342 -10.85 -12.80 0.76
C GLN A 342 -10.49 -11.73 1.80
N PHE A 343 -10.62 -12.04 3.10
CA PHE A 343 -10.27 -11.12 4.17
C PHE A 343 -8.77 -10.79 4.19
N THR A 344 -7.90 -11.75 3.88
CA THR A 344 -6.46 -11.54 3.76
C THR A 344 -6.14 -10.62 2.58
N ALA A 345 -6.76 -10.85 1.41
CA ALA A 345 -6.62 -9.97 0.24
C ALA A 345 -7.03 -8.53 0.56
N PHE A 346 -8.14 -8.38 1.30
CA PHE A 346 -8.65 -7.10 1.78
C PHE A 346 -7.66 -6.42 2.75
N ILE A 347 -7.19 -7.12 3.79
CA ILE A 347 -6.25 -6.55 4.79
C ILE A 347 -4.95 -6.11 4.14
N VAL A 348 -4.39 -6.94 3.26
CA VAL A 348 -3.15 -6.62 2.56
C VAL A 348 -3.33 -5.33 1.76
N ALA A 349 -4.44 -5.20 1.02
CA ALA A 349 -4.75 -3.96 0.30
C ALA A 349 -4.93 -2.78 1.26
N PHE A 350 -5.74 -2.96 2.30
CA PHE A 350 -6.10 -1.90 3.23
C PHE A 350 -4.86 -1.31 3.95
N LYS A 351 -3.91 -2.16 4.34
CA LYS A 351 -2.68 -1.72 5.04
C LYS A 351 -1.61 -1.15 4.11
N SER A 352 -1.63 -1.48 2.82
CA SER A 352 -0.57 -1.11 1.88
C SER A 352 -0.97 -0.03 0.87
N THR A 353 -2.19 0.50 0.97
CA THR A 353 -2.69 1.51 0.04
C THR A 353 -2.28 2.92 0.47
N PHE A 354 -1.63 3.62 -0.46
CA PHE A 354 -1.35 5.05 -0.34
C PHE A 354 -2.53 5.91 -0.83
N SER A 355 -2.51 7.20 -0.49
CA SER A 355 -3.50 8.19 -0.94
C SER A 355 -2.78 9.37 -1.59
N GLY A 356 -3.44 10.05 -2.55
CA GLY A 356 -2.78 11.08 -3.35
C GLY A 356 -1.50 10.55 -4.02
N GLN A 357 -0.41 11.31 -3.92
CA GLN A 357 0.91 10.98 -4.47
C GLN A 357 1.82 10.26 -3.43
N GLY A 358 1.24 9.68 -2.38
CA GLY A 358 2.00 9.02 -1.30
C GLY A 358 2.86 7.85 -1.76
N GLU A 359 2.39 7.07 -2.75
CA GLU A 359 3.17 5.96 -3.33
C GLU A 359 4.43 6.47 -4.03
N ALA A 360 4.31 7.55 -4.83
CA ALA A 360 5.43 8.20 -5.48
C ALA A 360 6.44 8.78 -4.46
N ALA A 361 5.92 9.43 -3.41
CA ALA A 361 6.74 9.97 -2.32
C ALA A 361 7.49 8.86 -1.54
N TYR A 362 6.83 7.73 -1.30
CA TYR A 362 7.45 6.55 -0.69
C TYR A 362 8.48 5.93 -1.63
N ASP A 363 8.22 5.84 -2.92
CA ASP A 363 9.17 5.28 -3.89
C ASP A 363 10.43 6.13 -4.06
N PHE A 364 10.31 7.45 -3.91
CA PHE A 364 11.44 8.37 -3.97
C PHE A 364 12.24 8.44 -2.66
N THR A 365 11.64 8.07 -1.52
CA THR A 365 12.32 8.13 -0.22
C THR A 365 12.77 6.77 0.30
N ARG A 366 11.99 5.71 0.02
CA ARG A 366 12.14 4.32 0.49
C ARG A 366 12.45 4.23 1.99
N ASN A 367 11.86 5.13 2.78
CA ASN A 367 12.12 5.29 4.21
C ASN A 367 13.61 5.40 4.57
N GLN A 368 14.43 5.94 3.66
CA GLN A 368 15.84 6.20 3.93
C GLN A 368 16.00 7.49 4.75
N PRO A 369 16.97 7.55 5.68
CA PRO A 369 17.15 8.72 6.54
C PRO A 369 17.61 9.94 5.76
N SER A 370 18.50 9.75 4.78
CA SER A 370 19.15 10.81 4.01
C SER A 370 19.11 10.55 2.50
N PHE A 371 19.24 11.62 1.72
CA PHE A 371 19.33 11.54 0.27
C PHE A 371 20.58 10.77 -0.18
N GLU A 372 21.72 10.91 0.51
CA GLU A 372 22.95 10.19 0.16
C GLU A 372 22.81 8.68 0.32
N THR A 373 22.15 8.22 1.39
CA THR A 373 21.87 6.79 1.59
C THR A 373 20.93 6.26 0.51
N PHE A 374 19.89 7.03 0.18
CA PHE A 374 18.99 6.70 -0.92
C PHE A 374 19.73 6.65 -2.26
N ARG A 375 20.61 7.63 -2.51
CA ARG A 375 21.39 7.74 -3.73
C ARG A 375 22.28 6.52 -3.94
N ALA A 376 23.07 6.16 -2.92
CA ALA A 376 23.98 5.03 -2.98
C ALA A 376 23.25 3.69 -3.19
N ARG A 377 22.13 3.48 -2.50
CA ARG A 377 21.45 2.18 -2.47
C ARG A 377 20.45 1.96 -3.61
N PHE A 378 19.70 3.00 -4.01
CA PHE A 378 18.58 2.87 -4.93
C PHE A 378 18.73 3.69 -6.21
N LEU A 379 19.34 4.87 -6.14
CA LEU A 379 19.47 5.75 -7.30
C LEU A 379 20.62 5.34 -8.23
N GLN A 380 21.79 5.01 -7.68
CA GLN A 380 22.99 4.65 -8.45
C GLN A 380 22.75 3.48 -9.43
N PRO A 381 22.15 2.35 -9.02
CA PRO A 381 21.81 1.27 -9.96
C PRO A 381 20.85 1.72 -11.07
N ARG A 382 19.92 2.64 -10.78
CA ARG A 382 18.97 3.18 -11.76
C ARG A 382 19.65 4.16 -12.74
N ILE A 383 20.57 4.98 -12.25
CA ILE A 383 21.41 5.87 -13.09
C ILE A 383 22.24 5.02 -14.06
N ALA A 384 22.98 4.03 -13.55
CA ALA A 384 23.80 3.15 -14.39
C ALA A 384 22.98 2.43 -15.47
N ARG A 385 21.76 2.02 -15.12
CA ARG A 385 20.82 1.42 -16.09
C ARG A 385 20.35 2.45 -17.12
N ALA A 386 19.94 3.64 -16.71
CA ALA A 386 19.54 4.71 -17.64
C ALA A 386 20.68 5.10 -18.60
N GLU A 387 21.92 5.18 -18.11
CA GLU A 387 23.14 5.40 -18.92
C GLU A 387 23.31 4.32 -19.99
N SER A 388 23.13 3.04 -19.63
CA SER A 388 23.22 1.94 -20.59
C SER A 388 22.18 2.05 -21.71
N PHE A 389 20.97 2.52 -21.41
CA PHE A 389 19.92 2.71 -22.41
C PHE A 389 20.15 3.95 -23.26
N LEU A 390 20.66 5.03 -22.66
CA LEU A 390 21.10 6.22 -23.40
C LEU A 390 22.21 5.85 -24.39
N THR A 391 23.15 5.00 -23.99
CA THR A 391 24.22 4.48 -24.86
C THR A 391 23.66 3.66 -26.02
N GLN A 392 22.71 2.75 -25.74
CA GLN A 392 22.03 1.98 -26.79
C GLN A 392 21.25 2.88 -27.77
N LEU A 393 20.58 3.93 -27.27
CA LEU A 393 19.87 4.90 -28.10
C LEU A 393 20.86 5.61 -29.03
N ARG A 394 21.98 6.08 -28.49
CA ARG A 394 23.05 6.74 -29.25
C ARG A 394 23.65 5.82 -30.31
N GLU A 395 23.90 4.56 -30.00
CA GLU A 395 24.40 3.58 -30.97
C GLU A 395 23.41 3.36 -32.13
N ALA A 396 22.12 3.20 -31.82
CA ALA A 396 21.08 3.01 -32.82
C ALA A 396 20.86 4.26 -33.69
N ARG A 397 20.93 5.46 -33.09
CA ARG A 397 20.84 6.73 -33.82
C ARG A 397 22.06 6.98 -34.70
N LYS A 398 23.27 6.66 -34.20
CA LYS A 398 24.51 6.69 -34.99
C LYS A 398 24.45 5.77 -36.21
N LYS A 399 23.92 4.54 -36.06
CA LYS A 399 23.68 3.60 -37.19
C LYS A 399 22.72 4.17 -38.23
N SER A 400 21.82 5.05 -37.80
CA SER A 400 20.83 5.70 -38.66
C SER A 400 21.27 7.10 -39.11
N ASN A 401 22.54 7.47 -38.96
CA ASN A 401 23.11 8.79 -39.29
C ASN A 401 22.43 10.01 -38.63
N HIS A 402 21.81 9.82 -37.46
CA HIS A 402 21.24 10.93 -36.69
C HIS A 402 22.27 11.53 -35.72
N ARG A 403 22.09 12.80 -35.36
CA ARG A 403 22.92 13.48 -34.36
C ARG A 403 22.77 12.82 -32.98
N ILE A 404 23.87 12.77 -32.24
CA ILE A 404 23.94 12.29 -30.85
C ILE A 404 24.35 13.44 -29.91
N GLY A 405 23.89 13.37 -28.67
CA GLY A 405 24.29 14.29 -27.62
C GLY A 405 25.55 13.85 -26.88
N THR A 406 26.07 14.73 -26.03
CA THR A 406 27.32 14.54 -25.28
C THR A 406 27.13 14.40 -23.76
N LEU A 407 25.98 14.84 -23.24
CA LEU A 407 25.70 14.83 -21.80
C LEU A 407 25.38 13.43 -21.27
N THR A 408 25.80 13.14 -20.04
CA THR A 408 25.44 11.91 -19.33
C THR A 408 24.10 12.06 -18.62
N PHE A 409 23.43 10.95 -18.32
CA PHE A 409 22.19 11.00 -17.53
C PHE A 409 22.45 11.58 -16.14
N GLU A 410 23.59 11.28 -15.52
CA GLU A 410 23.96 11.90 -14.24
C GLU A 410 24.11 13.42 -14.35
N SER A 411 24.73 13.93 -15.42
CA SER A 411 24.83 15.38 -15.64
C SER A 411 23.46 16.02 -15.86
N PHE A 412 22.55 15.33 -16.55
CA PHE A 412 21.16 15.78 -16.72
C PHE A 412 20.40 15.91 -15.39
N LEU A 413 20.65 14.99 -14.45
CA LEU A 413 20.09 15.07 -13.10
C LEU A 413 20.69 16.24 -12.31
N LYS A 414 21.99 16.51 -12.44
CA LYS A 414 22.63 17.68 -11.81
C LYS A 414 22.08 19.00 -12.33
N HIS A 415 21.84 19.11 -13.64
CA HIS A 415 21.12 20.26 -14.20
C HIS A 415 19.67 20.39 -13.67
N GLY A 416 19.14 19.37 -12.99
CA GLY A 416 17.87 19.46 -12.27
C GLY A 416 17.89 20.45 -11.12
N GLU A 417 19.03 20.64 -10.45
CA GLU A 417 19.18 21.64 -9.37
C GLU A 417 18.98 23.05 -9.94
N GLN A 418 19.57 23.36 -11.09
CA GLN A 418 19.37 24.64 -11.77
C GLN A 418 17.92 24.86 -12.23
N ARG A 419 17.22 23.79 -12.64
CA ARG A 419 15.80 23.87 -12.99
C ARG A 419 14.94 24.14 -11.76
N GLU A 420 15.30 23.57 -10.61
CA GLU A 420 14.64 23.83 -9.33
C GLU A 420 14.86 25.28 -8.87
N GLU A 421 16.06 25.82 -9.03
CA GLU A 421 16.37 27.24 -8.78
C GLU A 421 15.55 28.16 -9.68
N GLN A 422 15.51 27.90 -10.99
CA GLN A 422 14.67 28.67 -11.93
C GLN A 422 13.18 28.58 -11.58
N ALA A 423 12.71 27.41 -11.14
CA ALA A 423 11.33 27.25 -10.68
C ALA A 423 11.07 28.09 -9.42
N ARG A 424 12.06 28.22 -8.53
CA ARG A 424 11.99 29.05 -7.32
C ARG A 424 11.92 30.54 -7.64
N ASP A 425 12.70 31.01 -8.62
CA ASP A 425 12.60 32.40 -9.11
C ASP A 425 11.21 32.70 -9.67
N ASN A 426 10.63 31.76 -10.43
CA ASN A 426 9.25 31.90 -10.91
C ASN A 426 8.22 31.94 -9.77
N VAL A 427 8.48 31.29 -8.63
CA VAL A 427 7.62 31.38 -7.44
C VAL A 427 7.68 32.77 -6.83
N ILE A 428 8.87 33.38 -6.75
CA ILE A 428 9.06 34.76 -6.26
C ILE A 428 8.22 35.74 -7.08
N ASP A 429 8.26 35.64 -8.41
CA ASP A 429 7.47 36.49 -9.30
C ASP A 429 5.96 36.27 -9.14
N ARG A 430 5.52 35.02 -8.98
CA ARG A 430 4.09 34.70 -8.75
C ARG A 430 3.60 35.24 -7.41
N VAL A 431 4.39 35.09 -6.35
CA VAL A 431 4.08 35.63 -5.03
C VAL A 431 3.99 37.15 -5.09
N ALA A 432 4.96 37.81 -5.72
CA ALA A 432 4.93 39.26 -5.91
C ALA A 432 3.67 39.73 -6.66
N ALA A 433 3.25 38.98 -7.67
CA ALA A 433 2.01 39.25 -8.39
C ALA A 433 0.76 39.04 -7.51
N ASP A 434 0.69 37.95 -6.72
CA ASP A 434 -0.44 37.69 -5.82
C ASP A 434 -0.58 38.79 -4.76
N VAL A 435 0.54 39.21 -4.14
CA VAL A 435 0.57 40.32 -3.20
C VAL A 435 0.06 41.61 -3.85
N ALA A 436 0.42 41.87 -5.12
CA ALA A 436 -0.06 43.04 -5.86
C ALA A 436 -1.56 43.04 -6.15
N THR A 437 -2.22 41.87 -6.17
CA THR A 437 -3.68 41.78 -6.40
C THR A 437 -4.54 42.28 -5.23
N GLY A 438 -3.95 42.44 -4.04
CA GLY A 438 -4.68 42.92 -2.86
C GLY A 438 -5.35 44.27 -3.09
N LYS A 439 -6.62 44.40 -2.69
CA LYS A 439 -7.45 45.60 -2.95
C LYS A 439 -7.10 46.76 -2.02
N SER A 440 -6.62 46.45 -0.82
CA SER A 440 -6.24 47.42 0.21
C SER A 440 -4.81 47.19 0.68
N GLU A 441 -4.18 48.24 1.21
CA GLU A 441 -2.82 48.19 1.77
C GLU A 441 -2.67 47.10 2.85
N GLY A 442 -3.65 46.98 3.77
CA GLY A 442 -3.64 45.93 4.80
C GLY A 442 -3.81 44.51 4.25
N GLU A 443 -4.57 44.33 3.16
CA GLU A 443 -4.69 43.01 2.51
C GLU A 443 -3.37 42.59 1.83
N ARG A 444 -2.65 43.56 1.24
CA ARG A 444 -1.33 43.31 0.64
C ARG A 444 -0.30 42.92 1.71
N GLU A 445 -0.32 43.59 2.86
CA GLU A 445 0.54 43.24 3.99
C GLU A 445 0.27 41.82 4.50
N LEU A 446 -1.01 41.45 4.68
CA LEU A 446 -1.40 40.11 5.10
C LEU A 446 -0.98 39.02 4.10
N ARG A 447 -1.12 39.28 2.79
CA ARG A 447 -0.67 38.36 1.74
C ARG A 447 0.85 38.22 1.72
N TYR A 448 1.58 39.31 1.96
CA TYR A 448 3.03 39.27 2.06
C TYR A 448 3.48 38.49 3.29
N GLU A 449 2.89 38.75 4.46
CA GLU A 449 3.14 37.99 5.69
C GLU A 449 2.85 36.50 5.48
N LEU A 450 1.73 36.16 4.83
CA LEU A 450 1.38 34.79 4.49
C LEU A 450 2.45 34.14 3.59
N ALA A 451 2.89 34.84 2.55
CA ALA A 451 3.89 34.33 1.62
C ALA A 451 5.26 34.11 2.27
N LEU A 452 5.70 35.01 3.15
CA LEU A 452 6.92 34.84 3.93
C LEU A 452 6.88 33.57 4.78
N LYS A 453 5.76 33.34 5.48
CA LYS A 453 5.58 32.17 6.35
C LYS A 453 5.42 30.86 5.59
N ASN A 454 4.85 30.89 4.37
CA ASN A 454 4.58 29.69 3.57
C ASN A 454 5.75 29.26 2.68
N HIS A 455 6.61 30.19 2.23
CA HIS A 455 7.72 29.87 1.31
C HIS A 455 9.11 29.95 1.95
N ASN A 456 9.20 30.40 3.20
CA ASN A 456 10.45 30.52 3.96
C ASN A 456 11.59 31.15 3.14
N PHE A 457 11.29 32.29 2.49
CA PHE A 457 12.25 32.98 1.64
C PHE A 457 13.47 33.40 2.45
N SER A 458 14.67 33.22 1.90
CA SER A 458 15.89 33.78 2.48
C SER A 458 15.88 35.31 2.41
N SER A 459 16.72 36.00 3.20
CA SER A 459 16.77 37.47 3.19
C SER A 459 17.00 38.05 1.79
N GLY A 460 17.85 37.41 0.97
CA GLY A 460 18.10 37.84 -0.40
C GLY A 460 16.89 37.64 -1.32
N GLU A 461 16.05 36.63 -1.07
CA GLU A 461 14.83 36.39 -1.84
C GLU A 461 13.69 37.29 -1.41
N GLN A 462 13.62 37.62 -0.12
CA GLN A 462 12.66 38.61 0.40
C GLN A 462 12.85 39.96 -0.30
N ASP A 463 14.10 40.39 -0.49
CA ASP A 463 14.43 41.59 -1.25
C ASP A 463 13.99 41.47 -2.73
N GLN A 464 14.13 40.28 -3.33
CA GLN A 464 13.66 40.04 -4.70
C GLN A 464 12.15 40.09 -4.80
N VAL A 465 11.41 39.50 -3.85
CA VAL A 465 9.94 39.60 -3.77
C VAL A 465 9.53 41.07 -3.68
N ILE A 466 10.16 41.87 -2.83
CA ILE A 466 9.85 43.31 -2.69
C ILE A 466 10.10 44.05 -4.01
N LYS A 467 11.24 43.80 -4.69
CA LYS A 467 11.55 44.42 -5.99
C LYS A 467 10.56 44.00 -7.09
N ALA A 468 10.25 42.71 -7.18
CA ALA A 468 9.29 42.17 -8.14
C ALA A 468 7.88 42.74 -7.89
N TYR A 469 7.50 42.87 -6.62
CA TYR A 469 6.24 43.47 -6.20
C TYR A 469 6.14 44.95 -6.59
N GLN A 470 7.18 45.74 -6.32
CA GLN A 470 7.23 47.14 -6.75
C GLN A 470 7.08 47.26 -8.27
N ALA A 471 7.74 46.39 -9.04
CA ALA A 471 7.59 46.34 -10.49
C ALA A 471 6.17 45.94 -10.94
N ALA A 472 5.53 44.99 -10.25
CA ALA A 472 4.16 44.54 -10.53
C ALA A 472 3.13 45.66 -10.30
N ILE A 473 3.30 46.44 -9.23
CA ILE A 473 2.45 47.62 -8.96
C ILE A 473 2.62 48.67 -10.05
N LEU A 474 3.85 49.02 -10.42
CA LEU A 474 4.09 50.04 -11.45
C LEU A 474 3.41 49.69 -12.78
N ARG A 475 3.36 48.39 -13.13
CA ARG A 475 2.63 47.89 -14.31
C ARG A 475 1.11 48.01 -14.14
N THR A 476 0.60 47.74 -12.94
CA THR A 476 -0.85 47.72 -12.65
C THR A 476 -1.43 49.13 -12.50
N ASP A 477 -0.73 50.01 -11.81
CA ASP A 477 -1.12 51.41 -11.60
C ASP A 477 -0.84 52.28 -12.82
N GLY A 478 0.12 51.92 -13.69
CA GLY A 478 0.33 52.56 -14.99
C GLY A 478 -0.89 52.44 -15.93
N ILE A 479 -1.76 51.45 -15.71
CA ILE A 479 -3.02 51.24 -16.43
C ILE A 479 -4.19 51.98 -15.74
N ARG A 480 -4.06 52.28 -14.43
CA ARG A 480 -5.12 52.86 -13.59
C ARG A 480 -4.70 54.26 -13.13
N SER A 481 -5.05 55.27 -13.92
CA SER A 481 -4.66 56.68 -13.74
C SER A 481 -4.96 57.28 -12.34
N LYS A 482 -4.03 57.12 -11.38
CA LYS A 482 -3.59 58.11 -10.37
C LYS A 482 -2.48 57.47 -9.51
N PRO A 483 -1.29 58.08 -9.37
CA PRO A 483 -0.23 57.55 -8.51
C PRO A 483 -0.57 57.86 -7.05
N ALA A 484 -1.31 56.96 -6.39
CA ALA A 484 -1.49 57.01 -4.96
C ALA A 484 -0.26 56.38 -4.28
N ALA A 485 0.58 57.24 -3.70
CA ALA A 485 1.56 56.94 -2.65
C ALA A 485 2.20 55.53 -2.68
N THR A 486 3.22 55.32 -3.53
CA THR A 486 4.04 54.10 -3.57
C THR A 486 5.15 54.06 -2.51
N ARG A 487 5.26 55.07 -1.64
CA ARG A 487 6.34 55.19 -0.63
C ARG A 487 6.08 54.66 0.80
N PRO A 488 4.85 54.54 1.33
CA PRO A 488 4.64 54.01 2.68
C PRO A 488 4.76 52.48 2.74
N LEU A 489 4.37 51.76 1.68
CA LEU A 489 4.25 50.30 1.77
C LEU A 489 5.57 49.52 1.71
N ALA A 490 6.59 50.00 1.01
CA ALA A 490 7.90 49.35 1.06
C ALA A 490 8.48 49.39 2.49
N GLN A 491 8.28 50.52 3.19
CA GLN A 491 8.67 50.67 4.59
C GLN A 491 7.80 49.83 5.52
N THR A 492 6.50 49.66 5.24
CA THR A 492 5.66 48.75 6.04
C THR A 492 6.04 47.30 5.81
N LEU A 493 6.29 46.85 4.57
CA LEU A 493 6.74 45.49 4.27
C LEU A 493 8.11 45.18 4.91
N ASP A 494 9.04 46.14 4.90
CA ASP A 494 10.31 46.04 5.64
C ASP A 494 10.05 45.90 7.16
N THR A 495 9.07 46.62 7.69
CA THR A 495 8.67 46.54 9.12
C THR A 495 7.99 45.20 9.44
N THR A 496 7.11 44.71 8.58
CA THR A 496 6.49 43.38 8.67
C THR A 496 7.55 42.29 8.63
N LEU A 497 8.56 42.45 7.77
CA LEU A 497 9.67 41.53 7.68
C LEU A 497 10.48 41.48 8.98
N ILE A 498 10.84 42.64 9.53
CA ILE A 498 11.54 42.74 10.82
C ILE A 498 10.71 42.07 11.93
N ARG A 499 9.39 42.28 11.94
CA ARG A 499 8.48 41.67 12.91
C ARG A 499 8.43 40.15 12.77
N VAL A 500 8.26 39.62 11.56
CA VAL A 500 8.22 38.17 11.31
C VAL A 500 9.54 37.52 11.71
N GLN A 501 10.68 38.12 11.36
CA GLN A 501 12.00 37.63 11.77
C GLN A 501 12.20 37.70 13.29
N ALA A 502 11.67 38.73 13.96
CA ALA A 502 11.72 38.83 15.41
C ALA A 502 10.86 37.76 16.10
N ASP A 503 9.64 37.51 15.59
CA ASP A 503 8.74 36.47 16.08
C ASP A 503 9.34 35.07 15.86
N GLU A 504 9.98 34.82 14.72
CA GLU A 504 10.67 33.56 14.44
C GLU A 504 11.90 33.36 15.33
N ARG A 505 12.70 34.41 15.55
CA ARG A 505 13.82 34.37 16.50
C ARG A 505 13.34 34.13 17.93
N ALA A 506 12.24 34.76 18.34
CA ALA A 506 11.64 34.55 19.64
C ALA A 506 11.13 33.11 19.78
N ALA A 507 10.48 32.55 18.75
CA ALA A 507 10.03 31.16 18.73
C ALA A 507 11.20 30.16 18.73
N LEU A 508 12.29 30.45 18.01
CA LEU A 508 13.52 29.65 18.01
C LEU A 508 14.22 29.72 19.38
N GLN A 509 14.26 30.90 20.00
CA GLN A 509 14.78 31.08 21.35
C GLN A 509 13.91 30.37 22.39
N GLU A 510 12.59 30.37 22.24
CA GLU A 510 11.68 29.63 23.12
C GLU A 510 11.81 28.13 22.92
N ALA A 511 11.94 27.66 21.68
CA ALA A 511 12.22 26.25 21.37
C ALA A 511 13.60 25.82 21.88
N GLN A 512 14.62 26.65 21.71
CA GLN A 512 15.96 26.43 22.28
C GLN A 512 15.92 26.48 23.80
N ALA A 513 15.20 27.41 24.41
CA ALA A 513 15.01 27.48 25.86
C ALA A 513 14.20 26.28 26.37
N THR A 514 13.30 25.71 25.58
CA THR A 514 12.56 24.49 25.92
C THR A 514 13.45 23.25 25.79
N ILE A 515 14.29 23.19 24.76
CA ILE A 515 15.30 22.14 24.57
C ILE A 515 16.38 22.25 25.65
N GLU A 516 16.84 23.46 25.95
CA GLU A 516 17.79 23.75 27.02
C GLU A 516 17.16 23.55 28.38
N ALA A 517 15.88 23.84 28.62
CA ALA A 517 15.19 23.47 29.85
C ALA A 517 14.97 21.96 29.96
N ALA A 518 14.79 21.26 28.84
CA ALA A 518 14.78 19.80 28.80
C ALA A 518 16.18 19.21 29.02
N ARG A 519 17.25 19.92 28.64
CA ARG A 519 18.66 19.53 28.76
C ARG A 519 19.32 19.98 30.07
N ALA A 520 18.80 21.04 30.67
CA ALA A 520 19.20 21.70 31.91
C ALA A 520 18.21 21.38 33.04
N ARG A 521 17.23 20.49 32.81
CA ARG A 521 16.75 19.63 33.91
C ARG A 521 18.01 19.00 34.51
N PRO A 522 18.39 19.35 35.74
CA PRO A 522 19.55 18.75 36.35
C PRO A 522 19.25 17.25 36.44
N THR A 523 20.10 16.44 35.83
CA THR A 523 20.52 15.22 36.50
C THR A 523 20.97 15.68 37.87
N SER A 524 20.13 15.47 38.89
CA SER A 524 20.50 15.53 40.29
C SER A 524 21.79 14.73 40.50
N PRO A 525 22.54 15.00 41.59
CA PRO A 525 23.98 14.72 41.67
C PRO A 525 24.25 13.25 41.44
N VAL A 526 25.51 12.87 41.20
CA VAL A 526 25.96 11.48 41.15
C VAL A 526 25.64 10.79 42.49
N GLU A 527 24.39 10.40 42.67
CA GLU A 527 23.92 9.35 43.54
C GLU A 527 24.04 8.09 42.70
N GLU A 528 24.88 7.20 43.19
CA GLU A 528 25.03 5.81 42.78
C GLU A 528 23.73 5.32 42.13
N ALA A 529 23.76 5.10 40.80
CA ALA A 529 22.57 4.72 40.04
C ALA A 529 21.89 3.54 40.75
N ALA A 530 20.66 3.75 41.22
CA ALA A 530 19.95 2.72 41.97
C ALA A 530 19.88 1.45 41.11
N ASP A 531 20.41 0.33 41.62
CA ASP A 531 20.34 -0.94 40.91
C ASP A 531 18.89 -1.44 40.89
N ILE A 532 18.16 -1.00 39.86
CA ILE A 532 16.74 -1.30 39.65
C ILE A 532 16.50 -2.80 39.58
N ASN A 533 17.48 -3.58 39.10
CA ASN A 533 17.37 -5.04 39.06
C ASN A 533 17.47 -5.65 40.46
N ALA A 534 18.41 -5.17 41.30
CA ALA A 534 18.51 -5.61 42.69
C ALA A 534 17.27 -5.23 43.50
N LEU A 535 16.73 -4.02 43.31
CA LEU A 535 15.51 -3.57 43.98
C LEU A 535 14.26 -4.35 43.54
N ALA A 536 14.13 -4.65 42.24
CA ALA A 536 13.04 -5.50 41.74
C ALA A 536 13.15 -6.93 42.26
N GLN A 537 14.37 -7.44 42.47
CA GLN A 537 14.61 -8.76 43.06
C GLN A 537 14.30 -8.78 44.56
N ALA A 538 14.68 -7.73 45.29
CA ALA A 538 14.29 -7.54 46.69
C ALA A 538 12.76 -7.46 46.84
N PHE A 539 12.07 -6.74 45.95
CA PHE A 539 10.60 -6.68 45.92
C PHE A 539 9.97 -8.06 45.68
N ALA A 540 10.53 -8.86 44.78
CA ALA A 540 10.04 -10.20 44.48
C ALA A 540 10.22 -11.18 45.67
N ALA A 541 11.26 -10.99 46.48
CA ALA A 541 11.56 -11.81 47.65
C ALA A 541 10.70 -11.50 48.89
N LEU A 542 9.88 -10.44 48.85
CA LEU A 542 8.99 -10.09 49.97
C LEU A 542 7.81 -11.07 50.07
N PRO A 543 7.47 -11.54 51.29
CA PRO A 543 6.47 -12.59 51.48
C PRO A 543 5.03 -12.11 51.23
N ASP A 544 4.68 -10.91 51.72
CA ASP A 544 3.28 -10.45 51.78
C ASP A 544 3.04 -9.11 51.07
N ASN A 545 1.79 -8.87 50.67
CA ASN A 545 1.38 -7.67 49.94
C ASN A 545 1.51 -6.38 50.76
N LEU A 546 1.40 -6.46 52.08
CA LEU A 546 1.63 -5.33 52.99
C LEU A 546 3.10 -4.87 52.96
N ALA A 547 4.04 -5.82 53.12
CA ALA A 547 5.47 -5.53 53.03
C ALA A 547 5.87 -5.00 51.64
N LYS A 548 5.22 -5.48 50.57
CA LYS A 548 5.40 -4.96 49.21
C LYS A 548 4.89 -3.53 49.05
N GLY A 549 3.76 -3.19 49.68
CA GLY A 549 3.22 -1.84 49.72
C GLY A 549 4.17 -0.87 50.42
N GLU A 550 4.60 -1.22 51.64
CA GLU A 550 5.55 -0.42 52.43
C GLU A 550 6.89 -0.25 51.71
N PHE A 551 7.36 -1.30 51.02
CA PHE A 551 8.57 -1.22 50.20
C PHE A 551 8.42 -0.21 49.06
N LEU A 552 7.31 -0.24 48.31
CA LEU A 552 7.08 0.70 47.22
C LEU A 552 6.90 2.13 47.72
N GLU A 553 6.26 2.33 48.87
CA GLU A 553 6.11 3.65 49.47
C GLU A 553 7.47 4.23 49.91
N LYS A 554 8.31 3.39 50.54
CA LYS A 554 9.68 3.77 50.90
C LYS A 554 10.54 4.06 49.67
N GLN A 555 10.39 3.31 48.58
CA GLN A 555 11.12 3.58 47.34
C GLN A 555 10.58 4.80 46.59
N ALA A 556 9.28 5.09 46.67
CA ALA A 556 8.68 6.29 46.08
C ALA A 556 9.17 7.59 46.73
N SER A 557 9.53 7.56 48.02
CA SER A 557 10.13 8.70 48.71
C SER A 557 11.65 8.83 48.51
N THR A 558 12.31 7.77 48.06
CA THR A 558 13.78 7.68 48.01
C THR A 558 14.33 7.74 46.58
N LEU A 559 13.61 7.20 45.59
CA LEU A 559 14.02 7.18 44.19
C LEU A 559 13.51 8.40 43.43
N SER A 560 14.21 8.76 42.35
CA SER A 560 13.71 9.73 41.39
C SER A 560 12.42 9.22 40.72
N SER A 561 11.57 10.13 40.21
CA SER A 561 10.32 9.75 39.55
C SER A 561 10.55 8.83 38.34
N ASP A 562 11.69 9.00 37.65
CA ASP A 562 12.04 8.20 36.47
C ASP A 562 12.55 6.82 36.88
N ASP A 563 13.35 6.72 37.96
CA ASP A 563 13.85 5.43 38.47
C ASP A 563 12.74 4.60 39.13
N PHE A 564 11.80 5.25 39.84
CA PHE A 564 10.63 4.57 40.38
C PHE A 564 9.72 4.05 39.27
N ALA A 565 9.57 4.80 38.17
CA ALA A 565 8.84 4.33 36.99
C ALA A 565 9.52 3.10 36.36
N GLN A 566 10.85 3.13 36.23
CA GLN A 566 11.64 1.99 35.74
C GLN A 566 11.53 0.76 36.66
N LEU A 567 11.57 0.95 37.99
CA LEU A 567 11.36 -0.12 38.97
C LEU A 567 9.96 -0.74 38.86
N SER A 568 8.92 0.09 38.75
CA SER A 568 7.54 -0.36 38.55
C SER A 568 7.40 -1.20 37.28
N ASP A 569 8.02 -0.75 36.18
CA ASP A 569 7.93 -1.44 34.89
C ASP A 569 8.73 -2.74 34.87
N GLU A 570 9.89 -2.80 35.53
CA GLU A 570 10.67 -4.03 35.68
C GLU A 570 9.96 -5.04 36.61
N ILE A 571 9.32 -4.58 37.70
CA ILE A 571 8.45 -5.44 38.54
C ILE A 571 7.29 -6.03 37.72
N LYS A 572 6.60 -5.21 36.90
CA LYS A 572 5.52 -5.68 36.02
C LYS A 572 6.04 -6.67 34.98
N ARG A 573 7.20 -6.40 34.38
CA ARG A 573 7.83 -7.28 33.41
C ARG A 573 8.17 -8.64 34.03
N ARG A 574 8.75 -8.67 35.22
CA ARG A 574 9.06 -9.91 35.95
C ARG A 574 7.82 -10.68 36.37
N LYS A 575 6.76 -9.99 36.82
CA LYS A 575 5.47 -10.64 37.11
C LYS A 575 4.85 -11.27 35.86
N ARG A 576 4.97 -10.61 34.69
CA ARG A 576 4.56 -11.19 33.41
C ARG A 576 5.40 -12.42 33.08
N LEU A 577 6.73 -12.34 33.18
CA LEU A 577 7.63 -13.46 32.93
C LEU A 577 7.32 -14.64 33.84
N ALA A 578 7.21 -14.44 35.16
CA ALA A 578 6.84 -15.50 36.11
C ALA A 578 5.49 -16.16 35.76
N LYS A 579 4.47 -15.37 35.42
CA LYS A 579 3.16 -15.89 34.97
C LYS A 579 3.26 -16.65 33.64
N THR A 580 4.21 -16.27 32.79
CA THR A 580 4.44 -16.96 31.51
C THR A 580 5.17 -18.27 31.76
N THR A 581 6.17 -18.29 32.65
CA THR A 581 6.90 -19.49 33.06
C THR A 581 5.98 -20.50 33.77
N GLU A 582 5.09 -20.05 34.66
CA GLU A 582 4.08 -20.91 35.31
C GLU A 582 3.09 -21.49 34.29
N LYS A 583 2.67 -20.68 33.31
CA LYS A 583 1.79 -21.14 32.21
C LYS A 583 2.48 -22.16 31.27
N PHE A 584 3.81 -22.19 31.24
CA PHE A 584 4.59 -23.10 30.41
C PHE A 584 5.30 -24.21 31.18
N SER A 585 5.33 -24.18 32.52
CA SER A 585 5.81 -25.31 33.34
C SER A 585 4.84 -26.48 33.29
N ASP A 586 3.54 -26.21 33.24
CA ASP A 586 2.49 -27.22 33.03
C ASP A 586 2.58 -27.93 31.66
N LEU A 587 3.36 -27.38 30.71
CA LEU A 587 3.59 -27.94 29.37
C LEU A 587 4.93 -28.67 29.24
N LEU A 588 5.75 -28.68 30.29
CA LEU A 588 7.08 -29.33 30.32
C LEU A 588 7.17 -30.47 31.34
N ASP A 589 6.13 -30.68 32.15
CA ASP A 589 5.98 -31.86 33.04
C ASP A 589 5.17 -33.01 32.40
N ASP A 590 4.82 -32.90 31.11
CA ASP A 590 4.38 -33.98 30.20
C ASP A 590 5.45 -34.18 29.10
#